data_AF-A0A817PS24-F1
#
_entry.id   AF-A0A817PS24-F1
#
_cell.length_a   1.000
_cell.length_b   1.000
_cell.length_c   1.000
_cell.angle_alpha   90.00
_cell.angle_beta   90.00
_cell.angle_gamma   90.00
#
_symmetry.space_group_name_H-M   'P 1'
#
loop_
_entity.id
_entity.type
_entity.pdbx_description
1 polymer ?
#
loop_
_entity_poly.entity_id
_entity_poly.type
_entity_poly.pdbx_seq_one_letter_code
_entity_poly.pdbx_strand_id
1 'polypeptide(L)'
;MGTLNSVLPLGNSQAIFVFVLTLIDDEDQHINSYDQIEYLLVRDCNTKFNLYLLFSTRPKNLSKNYNIRIDAFKKVLLAYHASWLFPIQFPFLPVHQMALQINIPIQSINKCSINCGIHGQCLKYENTETYFCHCDYGWSGHRCANQDVCNCSSDSLCLSTSIFLCPLNKFGPRCYLKRIPCRSDSCMNDGVCVLSDVHFTQNKVTCIYQNGFSGPKYQFRHTNISITFRKVTIPSIIFVHFIEGFDKNEYKVTLPIRTTTFKKIPVYQDSVIIYRNAPFHILFAELNKNYYLILLQEKRIRSGRISTEVIPSHRCLSVNELFDTSFLSLHILRRIKYYHIPCQERSNLVCFYDDTYMCLCNLYQHANCFEFVQNMNYNCGGTNYCENDGECFQDDPKCPTSSACSCK
;
A
#
# COMPACT_ATOMS: atom_id res chain seq x y z
N MET A 1 34.29 -6.25 -3.90
CA MET A 1 33.60 -7.52 -3.62
C MET A 1 32.94 -7.36 -2.26
N GLY A 2 31.61 -7.50 -2.22
CA GLY A 2 30.78 -7.19 -1.07
C GLY A 2 29.35 -6.93 -1.54
N THR A 3 28.75 -7.95 -2.16
CA THR A 3 27.34 -7.95 -2.56
C THR A 3 26.46 -8.11 -1.33
N LEU A 4 25.86 -7.02 -0.84
CA LEU A 4 24.68 -7.12 0.01
C LEU A 4 23.46 -7.28 -0.90
N ASN A 5 23.07 -8.54 -1.07
CA ASN A 5 21.78 -8.92 -1.61
C ASN A 5 20.71 -8.65 -0.53
N SER A 6 20.03 -7.52 -0.62
CA SER A 6 18.71 -7.36 -0.01
C SER A 6 17.76 -6.80 -1.05
N VAL A 7 17.38 -7.64 -2.01
CA VAL A 7 16.01 -7.58 -2.51
C VAL A 7 15.17 -8.03 -1.32
N LEU A 8 14.76 -7.10 -0.46
CA LEU A 8 13.64 -7.38 0.43
C LEU A 8 12.44 -7.58 -0.51
N PRO A 9 11.88 -8.79 -0.62
CA PRO A 9 10.63 -8.95 -1.30
C PRO A 9 9.58 -8.39 -0.33
N LEU A 10 9.43 -7.07 -0.28
CA LEU A 10 8.20 -6.46 0.24
C LEU A 10 7.07 -6.65 -0.79
N GLY A 11 6.93 -7.87 -1.31
CA GLY A 11 5.69 -8.37 -1.87
C GLY A 11 4.77 -8.72 -0.71
N ASN A 12 4.46 -7.75 0.15
CA ASN A 12 3.59 -7.93 1.30
C ASN A 12 2.14 -7.56 0.97
N SER A 13 1.73 -7.77 -0.29
CA SER A 13 0.34 -7.73 -0.76
C SER A 13 -0.55 -8.82 -0.11
N GLN A 14 -0.08 -9.45 0.98
CA GLN A 14 -0.60 -10.67 1.58
C GLN A 14 -0.80 -10.55 3.10
N ALA A 15 -0.46 -9.41 3.71
CA ALA A 15 -0.58 -9.27 5.15
C ALA A 15 -2.05 -9.07 5.55
N ILE A 16 -2.63 -10.10 6.17
CA ILE A 16 -3.91 -10.04 6.86
C ILE A 16 -3.62 -9.78 8.34
N PHE A 17 -4.10 -8.65 8.83
CA PHE A 17 -4.02 -8.28 10.23
C PHE A 17 -5.38 -8.36 10.90
N VAL A 18 -5.37 -8.61 12.20
CA VAL A 18 -6.50 -8.30 13.08
C VAL A 18 -6.02 -7.25 14.06
N PHE A 19 -6.77 -6.16 14.15
CA PHE A 19 -6.60 -5.14 15.16
C PHE A 19 -7.61 -5.37 16.26
N VAL A 20 -7.14 -5.45 17.50
CA VAL A 20 -7.97 -5.52 18.70
C VAL A 20 -7.87 -4.17 19.38
N LEU A 21 -8.98 -3.45 19.45
CA LEU A 21 -9.05 -2.16 20.12
C LEU A 21 -9.69 -2.37 21.47
N THR A 22 -9.01 -1.98 22.53
CA THR A 22 -9.49 -2.12 23.91
C THR A 22 -9.50 -0.76 24.60
N LEU A 23 -10.61 -0.45 25.28
CA LEU A 23 -10.68 0.67 26.22
C LEU A 23 -10.22 0.16 27.58
N ILE A 24 -9.09 0.66 28.07
CA ILE A 24 -8.46 0.23 29.32
C ILE A 24 -8.35 1.39 30.30
N ASP A 25 -8.28 1.07 31.60
CA ASP A 25 -7.85 2.02 32.62
C ASP A 25 -6.34 1.92 32.92
N ASP A 26 -5.77 2.98 33.48
CA ASP A 26 -4.31 3.09 33.64
C ASP A 26 -3.77 2.28 34.81
N GLU A 27 -4.57 2.07 35.87
CA GLU A 27 -4.14 1.42 37.11
C GLU A 27 -4.00 -0.10 36.93
N ASP A 28 -5.09 -0.78 36.55
CA ASP A 28 -5.14 -2.24 36.51
C ASP A 28 -5.10 -2.79 35.08
N GLN A 29 -5.08 -1.91 34.08
CA GLN A 29 -5.26 -2.28 32.67
C GLN A 29 -6.59 -3.01 32.45
N HIS A 30 -7.61 -2.65 33.24
CA HIS A 30 -8.92 -3.29 33.19
C HIS A 30 -9.63 -2.93 31.89
N ILE A 31 -10.05 -3.96 31.15
CA ILE A 31 -10.73 -3.79 29.87
C ILE A 31 -12.20 -3.45 30.10
N ASN A 32 -12.58 -2.22 29.77
CA ASN A 32 -13.95 -1.72 29.86
C ASN A 32 -14.83 -2.21 28.71
N SER A 33 -14.27 -2.20 27.50
CA SER A 33 -14.87 -2.71 26.27
C SER A 33 -13.80 -2.95 25.23
N TYR A 34 -14.16 -3.69 24.18
CA TYR A 34 -13.27 -3.94 23.06
C TYR A 34 -14.05 -4.03 21.75
N ASP A 35 -13.33 -3.89 20.65
CA ASP A 35 -13.80 -4.19 19.30
C ASP A 35 -12.65 -4.79 18.48
N GLN A 36 -12.96 -5.42 17.35
CA GLN A 36 -11.97 -6.04 16.46
C GLN A 36 -12.19 -5.65 15.01
N ILE A 37 -11.10 -5.39 14.29
CA ILE A 37 -11.10 -5.14 12.85
C ILE A 37 -10.23 -6.18 12.16
N GLU A 38 -10.77 -6.85 11.14
CA GLU A 38 -9.96 -7.60 10.18
C GLU A 38 -9.53 -6.69 9.03
N TYR A 39 -8.22 -6.57 8.83
CA TYR A 39 -7.62 -5.71 7.83
C TYR A 39 -6.85 -6.54 6.81
N LEU A 40 -7.19 -6.39 5.54
CA LEU A 40 -6.46 -6.95 4.42
C LEU A 40 -5.90 -5.81 3.57
N LEU A 41 -4.57 -5.72 3.45
CA LEU A 41 -3.88 -4.60 2.79
C LEU A 41 -4.46 -4.27 1.38
N VAL A 42 -4.69 -5.30 0.56
CA VAL A 42 -5.19 -5.15 -0.82
C VAL A 42 -6.62 -4.62 -0.89
N ARG A 43 -7.42 -4.86 0.15
CA ARG A 43 -8.84 -4.47 0.20
C ARG A 43 -9.03 -3.16 0.94
N ASP A 44 -8.34 -3.00 2.07
CA ASP A 44 -8.71 -2.05 3.11
C ASP A 44 -7.77 -0.87 3.25
N CYS A 45 -6.71 -0.78 2.47
CA CYS A 45 -5.72 0.28 2.62
C CYS A 45 -6.31 1.70 2.47
N ASN A 46 -7.36 1.87 1.66
CA ASN A 46 -8.07 3.15 1.54
C ASN A 46 -9.35 3.22 2.40
N THR A 47 -9.59 2.23 3.26
CA THR A 47 -10.82 2.12 4.05
C THR A 47 -10.65 2.82 5.39
N LYS A 48 -11.63 3.65 5.75
CA LYS A 48 -11.77 4.20 7.10
C LYS A 48 -12.68 3.28 7.92
N PHE A 49 -12.23 2.89 9.10
CA PHE A 49 -13.02 2.12 10.06
C PHE A 49 -13.62 3.05 11.13
N ASN A 50 -14.87 2.80 11.51
CA ASN A 50 -15.55 3.53 12.58
C ASN A 50 -15.96 2.53 13.65
N LEU A 51 -15.61 2.79 14.90
CA LEU A 51 -15.83 1.89 16.04
C LEU A 51 -16.36 2.67 17.24
N TYR A 52 -17.03 1.95 18.15
CA TYR A 52 -17.59 2.54 19.36
C TYR A 52 -17.18 1.72 20.58
N LEU A 53 -16.36 2.31 21.45
CA LEU A 53 -15.98 1.73 22.74
C LEU A 53 -16.79 2.37 23.86
N LEU A 54 -17.21 1.55 24.82
CA LEU A 54 -18.06 1.94 25.94
C LEU A 54 -17.36 1.72 27.28
N PHE A 55 -17.57 2.63 28.23
CA PHE A 55 -17.16 2.43 29.62
C PHE A 55 -18.03 1.35 30.27
N SER A 56 -17.44 0.54 31.15
CA SER A 56 -18.15 -0.56 31.83
C SER A 56 -19.21 -0.05 32.80
N THR A 57 -19.03 1.16 33.37
CA THR A 57 -19.97 1.80 34.28
C THR A 57 -20.50 3.13 33.72
N ARG A 58 -21.73 3.49 34.10
CA ARG A 58 -22.33 4.81 33.84
C ARG A 58 -22.85 5.40 35.17
N PRO A 59 -22.27 6.50 35.68
CA PRO A 59 -21.13 7.24 35.12
C PRO A 59 -19.81 6.46 35.23
N LYS A 60 -18.84 6.82 34.38
CA LYS A 60 -17.46 6.34 34.50
C LYS A 60 -16.79 6.93 35.73
N ASN A 61 -15.77 6.25 36.24
CA ASN A 61 -14.99 6.75 37.36
C ASN A 61 -14.08 7.91 36.90
N LEU A 62 -14.30 9.12 37.43
CA LEU A 62 -13.55 10.32 37.09
C LEU A 62 -12.15 10.39 37.72
N SER A 63 -11.87 9.57 38.74
CA SER A 63 -10.55 9.46 39.35
C SER A 63 -9.58 8.61 38.52
N LYS A 64 -10.09 7.87 37.53
CA LYS A 64 -9.29 7.01 36.65
C LYS A 64 -8.99 7.72 35.33
N ASN A 65 -7.79 7.49 34.83
CA ASN A 65 -7.42 7.78 33.46
C ASN A 65 -7.70 6.57 32.57
N TYR A 66 -8.00 6.84 31.30
CA TYR A 66 -8.37 5.83 30.33
C TYR A 66 -7.57 5.98 29.06
N ASN A 67 -7.21 4.84 28.47
CA ASN A 67 -6.48 4.74 27.22
C ASN A 67 -7.21 3.81 26.25
N ILE A 68 -7.05 4.07 24.97
CA ILE A 68 -7.37 3.11 23.91
C ILE A 68 -6.08 2.40 23.54
N ARG A 69 -5.99 1.10 23.82
CA ARG A 69 -4.90 0.24 23.36
C ARG A 69 -5.34 -0.48 22.09
N ILE A 70 -4.49 -0.46 21.08
CA ILE A 70 -4.72 -1.14 19.80
C ILE A 70 -3.62 -2.17 19.62
N ASP A 71 -3.98 -3.45 19.56
CA ASP A 71 -3.05 -4.57 19.41
C ASP A 71 -3.23 -5.19 18.01
N ALA A 72 -2.15 -5.32 17.24
CA ALA A 72 -2.15 -5.92 15.91
C ALA A 72 -1.60 -7.34 15.94
N PHE A 73 -2.30 -8.25 15.24
CA PHE A 73 -1.92 -9.66 15.10
C PHE A 73 -1.93 -10.07 13.63
N LYS A 74 -0.95 -10.88 13.21
CA LYS A 74 -0.97 -11.54 11.91
C LYS A 74 -2.00 -12.66 11.93
N LYS A 75 -3.09 -12.50 11.19
CA LYS A 75 -4.28 -13.38 11.27
C LYS A 75 -4.01 -14.85 10.96
N VAL A 76 -3.09 -15.15 10.03
CA VAL A 76 -2.81 -16.52 9.59
C VAL A 76 -2.24 -17.37 10.73
N LEU A 77 -1.28 -16.81 11.46
CA LEU A 77 -0.57 -17.51 12.56
C LEU A 77 -1.08 -17.10 13.94
N LEU A 78 -2.00 -16.12 14.01
CA LEU A 78 -2.39 -15.41 15.23
C LEU A 78 -1.19 -14.85 16.01
N ALA A 79 -0.10 -14.56 15.32
CA ALA A 79 1.13 -14.06 15.93
C ALA A 79 0.98 -12.57 16.22
N TYR A 80 1.35 -12.16 17.43
CA TYR A 80 1.43 -10.75 17.81
C TYR A 80 2.41 -9.99 16.90
N HIS A 81 2.06 -8.75 16.53
CA HIS A 81 2.86 -7.92 15.62
C HIS A 81 3.30 -6.60 16.26
N ALA A 82 2.37 -5.79 16.77
CA ALA A 82 2.66 -4.47 17.34
C ALA A 82 1.49 -3.93 18.17
N SER A 83 1.73 -2.93 19.01
CA SER A 83 0.69 -2.25 19.79
C SER A 83 0.88 -0.75 19.87
N TRP A 84 -0.22 -0.03 19.99
CA TRP A 84 -0.29 1.42 20.17
C TRP A 84 -1.16 1.79 21.37
N LEU A 85 -0.85 2.91 22.03
CA LEU A 85 -1.57 3.40 23.19
C LEU A 85 -1.98 4.86 23.01
N PHE A 86 -3.28 5.15 23.09
CA PHE A 86 -3.82 6.50 22.88
C PHE A 86 -4.61 6.99 24.10
N PRO A 87 -4.18 8.07 24.77
CA PRO A 87 -4.88 8.62 25.93
C PRO A 87 -6.17 9.34 25.59
N ILE A 88 -7.20 9.13 26.43
CA ILE A 88 -8.44 9.91 26.39
C ILE A 88 -8.19 11.23 27.13
N GLN A 89 -8.04 12.31 26.36
CA GLN A 89 -7.69 13.64 26.88
C GLN A 89 -8.83 14.30 27.68
N PHE A 90 -10.08 14.04 27.29
CA PHE A 90 -11.25 14.67 27.90
C PHE A 90 -12.18 13.62 28.52
N PRO A 91 -11.76 12.96 29.63
CA PRO A 91 -12.53 11.91 30.25
C PRO A 91 -13.82 12.42 30.89
N PHE A 92 -14.03 13.72 31.06
CA PHE A 92 -15.30 14.29 31.54
C PHE A 92 -16.39 14.32 30.47
N LEU A 93 -16.06 14.27 29.17
CA LEU A 93 -17.05 14.32 28.11
C LEU A 93 -17.89 13.04 28.07
N PRO A 94 -19.21 13.12 27.86
CA PRO A 94 -20.06 11.92 27.75
C PRO A 94 -19.69 11.07 26.53
N VAL A 95 -19.21 11.71 25.45
CA VAL A 95 -18.71 11.07 24.23
C VAL A 95 -17.40 11.76 23.82
N HIS A 96 -16.37 10.96 23.55
CA HIS A 96 -15.09 11.44 23.05
C HIS A 96 -14.86 10.85 21.65
N GLN A 97 -14.75 11.71 20.63
CA GLN A 97 -14.46 11.29 19.26
C GLN A 97 -12.95 11.38 19.00
N MET A 98 -12.37 10.34 18.41
CA MET A 98 -10.95 10.26 18.10
C MET A 98 -10.77 9.75 16.67
N ALA A 99 -9.87 10.38 15.91
CA ALA A 99 -9.46 9.94 14.58
C ALA A 99 -7.98 9.60 14.62
N LEU A 100 -7.66 8.35 14.31
CA LEU A 100 -6.31 7.80 14.41
C LEU A 100 -5.82 7.36 13.03
N GLN A 101 -4.58 7.71 12.71
CA GLN A 101 -3.83 7.13 11.60
C GLN A 101 -2.70 6.30 12.21
N ILE A 102 -2.66 5.01 11.87
CA ILE A 102 -1.73 4.05 12.46
C ILE A 102 -0.82 3.53 11.34
N ASN A 103 0.49 3.55 11.58
CA ASN A 103 1.48 2.99 10.68
C ASN A 103 1.91 1.63 11.22
N ILE A 104 1.72 0.58 10.42
CA ILE A 104 2.10 -0.80 10.80
C ILE A 104 3.62 -0.94 10.62
N PRO A 105 4.40 -1.22 11.67
CA PRO A 105 5.85 -1.34 11.56
C PRO A 105 6.26 -2.60 10.78
N ILE A 106 7.40 -2.54 10.09
CA ILE A 106 7.97 -3.68 9.35
C ILE A 106 8.68 -4.65 10.32
N GLN A 107 9.32 -4.12 11.37
CA GLN A 107 9.97 -4.85 12.45
C GLN A 107 9.67 -4.15 13.78
N SER A 108 9.38 -4.92 14.84
CA SER A 108 9.29 -4.37 16.19
C SER A 108 10.66 -4.46 16.87
N ILE A 109 11.11 -3.37 17.49
CA ILE A 109 12.37 -3.35 18.26
C ILE A 109 12.02 -3.60 19.73
N ASN A 110 12.36 -4.79 20.21
CA ASN A 110 12.06 -5.21 21.59
C ASN A 110 13.30 -5.06 22.47
N LYS A 111 13.58 -3.85 22.94
CA LYS A 111 14.44 -3.64 24.13
C LYS A 111 13.54 -3.14 25.25
N CYS A 112 13.34 -3.93 26.28
CA CYS A 112 12.51 -3.56 27.44
C CYS A 112 13.19 -3.93 28.77
N SER A 113 12.84 -3.19 29.84
CA SER A 113 13.33 -3.34 31.21
C SER A 113 12.26 -3.70 32.26
N ILE A 114 10.98 -3.90 31.88
CA ILE A 114 9.90 -4.24 32.84
C ILE A 114 9.82 -5.76 33.05
N ASN A 115 9.63 -6.18 34.31
CA ASN A 115 9.43 -7.57 34.68
C ASN A 115 7.95 -7.99 34.46
N CYS A 116 7.73 -8.92 33.54
CA CYS A 116 6.43 -9.46 33.17
C CYS A 116 6.15 -10.86 33.74
N GLY A 117 6.95 -11.31 34.70
CA GLY A 117 6.87 -12.66 35.24
C GLY A 117 7.35 -13.72 34.24
N ILE A 118 7.00 -14.97 34.52
CA ILE A 118 7.39 -16.13 33.70
C ILE A 118 6.41 -16.43 32.55
N HIS A 119 5.25 -15.76 32.56
CA HIS A 119 4.14 -15.98 31.61
C HIS A 119 3.91 -14.76 30.71
N GLY A 120 4.94 -13.95 30.51
CA GLY A 120 4.83 -12.75 29.72
C GLY A 120 6.17 -12.23 29.23
N GLN A 121 6.09 -11.52 28.12
CA GLN A 121 7.21 -10.81 27.52
C GLN A 121 6.95 -9.31 27.58
N CYS A 122 8.00 -8.54 27.85
CA CYS A 122 7.86 -7.09 27.82
C CYS A 122 8.01 -6.54 26.40
N LEU A 123 7.06 -5.71 26.00
CA LEU A 123 7.02 -5.04 24.71
C LEU A 123 6.88 -3.52 24.88
N LYS A 124 7.36 -2.78 23.89
CA LYS A 124 7.21 -1.32 23.80
C LYS A 124 6.00 -1.00 22.93
N TYR A 125 5.26 0.07 23.27
CA TYR A 125 4.26 0.64 22.36
C TYR A 125 4.96 1.40 21.22
N GLU A 126 4.41 1.34 20.01
CA GLU A 126 5.03 1.93 18.82
C GLU A 126 4.98 3.47 18.82
N ASN A 127 3.97 4.06 19.48
CA ASN A 127 3.75 5.51 19.48
C ASN A 127 4.16 6.21 20.79
N THR A 128 4.70 5.49 21.77
CA THR A 128 5.11 6.05 23.06
C THR A 128 6.41 5.43 23.55
N GLU A 129 7.06 6.07 24.53
CA GLU A 129 8.23 5.51 25.23
C GLU A 129 7.85 4.57 26.39
N THR A 130 6.59 4.12 26.43
CA THR A 130 6.08 3.25 27.48
C THR A 130 6.07 1.79 27.07
N TYR A 131 6.12 0.91 28.07
CA TYR A 131 6.20 -0.53 27.88
C TYR A 131 5.04 -1.22 28.58
N PHE A 132 4.75 -2.46 28.18
CA PHE A 132 3.71 -3.27 28.76
C PHE A 132 4.08 -4.76 28.69
N CYS A 133 3.36 -5.57 29.46
CA CYS A 133 3.51 -7.02 29.43
C CYS A 133 2.51 -7.64 28.47
N HIS A 134 3.03 -8.34 27.47
CA HIS A 134 2.26 -9.21 26.61
C HIS A 134 2.29 -10.62 27.18
N CYS A 135 1.13 -11.11 27.58
CA CYS A 135 0.99 -12.36 28.31
C CYS A 135 0.87 -13.55 27.36
N ASP A 136 1.37 -14.69 27.84
CA ASP A 136 1.21 -15.97 27.17
C ASP A 136 -0.26 -16.41 27.18
N TYR A 137 -0.59 -17.39 26.32
CA TYR A 137 -1.93 -17.94 26.23
C TYR A 137 -2.48 -18.38 27.59
N GLY A 138 -3.67 -17.89 27.94
CA GLY A 138 -4.34 -18.21 29.21
C GLY A 138 -3.84 -17.40 30.41
N TRP A 139 -3.04 -16.36 30.20
CA TRP A 139 -2.59 -15.45 31.25
C TRP A 139 -2.96 -14.01 30.96
N SER A 140 -3.26 -13.24 32.00
CA SER A 140 -3.63 -11.83 31.89
C SER A 140 -3.20 -10.98 33.09
N GLY A 141 -3.52 -9.70 33.02
CA GLY A 141 -3.17 -8.67 33.99
C GLY A 141 -1.85 -7.97 33.67
N HIS A 142 -1.60 -6.84 34.35
CA HIS A 142 -0.45 -5.96 34.10
C HIS A 142 0.92 -6.68 34.14
N ARG A 143 1.04 -7.78 34.90
CA ARG A 143 2.26 -8.61 34.99
C ARG A 143 2.04 -10.09 34.63
N CYS A 144 0.97 -10.40 33.89
CA CYS A 144 0.68 -11.77 33.46
C CYS A 144 0.58 -12.80 34.60
N ALA A 145 0.03 -12.37 35.75
CA ALA A 145 -0.04 -13.17 36.97
C ALA A 145 -1.39 -13.89 37.15
N ASN A 146 -2.41 -13.48 36.39
CA ASN A 146 -3.76 -14.04 36.51
C ASN A 146 -3.93 -15.15 35.48
N GLN A 147 -4.31 -16.35 35.92
CA GLN A 147 -4.64 -17.44 35.02
C GLN A 147 -6.10 -17.33 34.59
N ASP A 148 -6.32 -17.21 33.29
CA ASP A 148 -7.64 -17.11 32.69
C ASP A 148 -8.13 -18.48 32.19
N VAL A 149 -9.39 -18.79 32.47
CA VAL A 149 -10.06 -19.97 31.91
C VAL A 149 -10.58 -19.64 30.51
N CYS A 150 -9.79 -19.97 29.50
CA CYS A 150 -10.14 -19.76 28.10
C CYS A 150 -11.08 -20.87 27.60
N ASN A 151 -12.31 -20.51 27.24
CA ASN A 151 -13.28 -21.42 26.62
C ASN A 151 -13.53 -21.03 25.17
N CYS A 152 -12.56 -21.35 24.31
CA CYS A 152 -12.60 -21.08 22.88
C CYS A 152 -12.04 -22.26 22.07
N SER A 153 -12.20 -22.21 20.75
CA SER A 153 -11.61 -23.17 19.80
C SER A 153 -10.13 -23.44 20.11
N SER A 154 -9.68 -24.68 19.99
CA SER A 154 -8.30 -25.08 20.33
C SER A 154 -7.20 -24.41 19.48
N ASP A 155 -7.56 -23.90 18.31
CA ASP A 155 -6.69 -23.19 17.36
C ASP A 155 -6.91 -21.67 17.37
N SER A 156 -7.57 -21.14 18.40
CA SER A 156 -7.79 -19.70 18.60
C SER A 156 -6.88 -19.15 19.69
N LEU A 157 -6.55 -17.87 19.59
CA LEU A 157 -5.76 -17.17 20.60
C LEU A 157 -6.71 -16.54 21.63
N CYS A 158 -6.46 -16.79 22.90
CA CYS A 158 -7.17 -16.18 24.01
C CYS A 158 -6.36 -15.00 24.55
N LEU A 159 -6.93 -13.79 24.49
CA LEU A 159 -6.31 -12.58 25.02
C LEU A 159 -6.84 -12.20 26.40
N SER A 160 -8.10 -12.57 26.68
CA SER A 160 -8.74 -12.47 27.98
C SER A 160 -9.90 -13.45 28.06
N THR A 161 -10.56 -13.54 29.21
CA THR A 161 -11.76 -14.37 29.42
C THR A 161 -12.91 -14.10 28.43
N SER A 162 -12.94 -12.93 27.78
CA SER A 162 -13.99 -12.52 26.84
C SER A 162 -13.50 -12.13 25.45
N ILE A 163 -12.18 -12.12 25.21
CA ILE A 163 -11.57 -11.69 23.94
C ILE A 163 -10.80 -12.86 23.33
N PHE A 164 -11.25 -13.30 22.17
CA PHE A 164 -10.64 -14.38 21.42
C PHE A 164 -10.34 -13.94 19.99
N LEU A 165 -9.21 -14.36 19.45
CA LEU A 165 -8.88 -14.20 18.04
C LEU A 165 -9.09 -15.51 17.31
N CYS A 166 -10.05 -15.49 16.39
CA CYS A 166 -10.34 -16.67 15.58
C CYS A 166 -9.31 -16.80 14.46
N PRO A 167 -8.84 -18.00 14.13
CA PRO A 167 -8.03 -18.22 12.94
C PRO A 167 -8.88 -18.00 11.68
N LEU A 168 -8.25 -18.03 10.51
CA LEU A 168 -8.95 -17.87 9.23
C LEU A 168 -10.15 -18.82 9.11
N ASN A 169 -11.24 -18.31 8.54
CA ASN A 169 -12.51 -19.03 8.29
C ASN A 169 -13.29 -19.47 9.54
N LYS A 170 -12.82 -19.12 10.75
CA LYS A 170 -13.55 -19.28 12.00
C LYS A 170 -14.05 -17.94 12.52
N PHE A 171 -15.19 -17.97 13.20
CA PHE A 171 -15.83 -16.78 13.74
C PHE A 171 -16.71 -17.07 14.96
N GLY A 172 -17.34 -16.00 15.44
CA GLY A 172 -18.20 -16.02 16.61
C GLY A 172 -17.42 -15.78 17.90
N PRO A 173 -18.13 -15.55 19.01
CA PRO A 173 -17.54 -15.09 20.26
C PRO A 173 -16.57 -16.09 20.92
N ARG A 174 -16.51 -17.33 20.44
CA ARG A 174 -15.59 -18.38 20.94
C ARG A 174 -14.86 -19.13 19.81
N CYS A 175 -14.95 -18.64 18.57
CA CYS A 175 -14.27 -19.21 17.41
C CYS A 175 -14.62 -20.66 17.06
N TYR A 176 -15.77 -21.17 17.52
CA TYR A 176 -16.26 -22.51 17.15
C TYR A 176 -16.99 -22.53 15.81
N LEU A 177 -17.57 -21.41 15.40
CA LEU A 177 -18.32 -21.33 14.15
C LEU A 177 -17.34 -21.27 12.98
N LYS A 178 -17.63 -22.06 11.94
CA LYS A 178 -16.89 -22.05 10.68
C LYS A 178 -17.79 -21.51 9.59
N ARG A 179 -17.28 -20.61 8.77
CA ARG A 179 -17.92 -20.22 7.51
C ARG A 179 -17.06 -20.81 6.40
N ILE A 180 -17.63 -21.64 5.53
CA ILE A 180 -16.96 -22.15 4.33
C ILE A 180 -17.62 -21.54 3.08
N PRO A 181 -17.47 -20.22 2.84
CA PRO A 181 -17.99 -19.60 1.62
C PRO A 181 -17.03 -19.81 0.45
N CYS A 182 -15.78 -20.19 0.73
CA CYS A 182 -14.77 -20.55 -0.23
C CYS A 182 -15.08 -21.92 -0.85
N ARG A 183 -15.88 -21.91 -1.91
CA ARG A 183 -16.01 -23.07 -2.82
C ARG A 183 -14.79 -23.16 -3.74
N SER A 184 -14.57 -24.33 -4.34
CA SER A 184 -13.45 -24.59 -5.25
C SER A 184 -13.38 -23.62 -6.46
N ASP A 185 -14.47 -22.95 -6.81
CA ASP A 185 -14.60 -21.98 -7.91
C ASP A 185 -14.60 -20.50 -7.44
N SER A 186 -14.37 -20.26 -6.15
CA SER A 186 -14.40 -18.89 -5.59
C SER A 186 -13.23 -18.05 -6.06
N CYS A 187 -12.05 -18.67 -6.16
CA CYS A 187 -10.83 -18.07 -6.69
C CYS A 187 -10.24 -18.98 -7.77
N MET A 188 -9.74 -18.39 -8.86
CA MET A 188 -9.08 -19.12 -9.95
C MET A 188 -7.56 -19.11 -9.76
N ASN A 189 -6.84 -19.94 -10.53
CA ASN A 189 -5.36 -19.96 -10.58
C ASN A 189 -4.70 -20.06 -9.18
N ASP A 190 -5.13 -21.05 -8.38
CA ASP A 190 -4.64 -21.29 -7.02
C ASP A 190 -4.78 -20.08 -6.07
N GLY A 191 -5.70 -19.17 -6.36
CA GLY A 191 -6.05 -18.07 -5.46
C GLY A 191 -6.56 -18.60 -4.12
N VAL A 192 -6.03 -18.08 -3.03
CA VAL A 192 -6.50 -18.30 -1.67
C VAL A 192 -7.72 -17.41 -1.44
N CYS A 193 -8.84 -18.06 -1.10
CA CYS A 193 -10.07 -17.37 -0.76
C CYS A 193 -10.04 -16.89 0.70
N VAL A 194 -10.32 -15.61 0.91
CA VAL A 194 -10.45 -14.97 2.22
C VAL A 194 -11.82 -14.33 2.33
N LEU A 195 -12.40 -14.44 3.52
CA LEU A 195 -13.69 -13.83 3.81
C LEU A 195 -13.59 -12.31 3.90
N SER A 196 -14.51 -11.62 3.23
CA SER A 196 -14.69 -10.18 3.40
C SER A 196 -15.69 -9.90 4.50
N ASP A 197 -15.14 -9.58 5.67
CA ASP A 197 -15.84 -9.13 6.86
C ASP A 197 -16.74 -10.19 7.50
N VAL A 198 -16.39 -10.53 8.74
CA VAL A 198 -17.06 -11.56 9.54
C VAL A 198 -18.41 -11.09 10.06
N HIS A 199 -18.65 -9.77 10.10
CA HIS A 199 -19.84 -9.16 10.68
C HIS A 199 -20.99 -8.97 9.67
N PHE A 200 -20.71 -9.02 8.36
CA PHE A 200 -21.75 -8.84 7.34
C PHE A 200 -22.38 -10.16 6.86
N THR A 201 -23.70 -10.12 6.70
CA THR A 201 -24.55 -11.20 6.18
C THR A 201 -24.31 -11.52 4.71
N GLN A 202 -23.62 -10.66 3.97
CA GLN A 202 -23.27 -10.90 2.56
C GLN A 202 -21.99 -11.75 2.48
N ASN A 203 -22.04 -12.87 1.76
CA ASN A 203 -20.89 -13.73 1.46
C ASN A 203 -19.93 -13.04 0.48
N LYS A 204 -19.34 -11.90 0.85
CA LYS A 204 -18.29 -11.28 0.05
C LYS A 204 -16.99 -12.04 0.32
N VAL A 205 -16.35 -12.44 -0.77
CA VAL A 205 -15.08 -13.14 -0.77
C VAL A 205 -14.05 -12.26 -1.45
N THR A 206 -12.85 -12.20 -0.88
CA THR A 206 -11.68 -11.61 -1.50
C THR A 206 -10.69 -12.72 -1.77
N CYS A 207 -10.30 -12.87 -3.02
CA CYS A 207 -9.17 -13.71 -3.36
C CYS A 207 -7.87 -12.97 -3.03
N ILE A 208 -6.89 -13.71 -2.54
CA ILE A 208 -5.48 -13.31 -2.43
C ILE A 208 -4.67 -14.43 -3.11
N TYR A 209 -3.45 -14.19 -3.62
CA TYR A 209 -2.66 -15.15 -4.45
C TYR A 209 -3.14 -15.20 -5.93
N GLN A 210 -2.34 -15.26 -7.01
CA GLN A 210 -0.99 -15.76 -7.30
C GLN A 210 -0.21 -14.75 -8.19
N ASN A 211 1.12 -14.76 -8.13
CA ASN A 211 1.99 -13.90 -8.95
C ASN A 211 1.67 -14.04 -10.45
N GLY A 212 1.45 -12.90 -11.12
CA GLY A 212 1.17 -12.90 -12.56
C GLY A 212 -0.31 -12.98 -12.93
N PHE A 213 -1.22 -12.97 -11.96
CA PHE A 213 -2.67 -12.91 -12.18
C PHE A 213 -3.34 -11.82 -11.32
N SER A 214 -4.47 -11.32 -11.78
CA SER A 214 -5.24 -10.23 -11.18
C SER A 214 -6.75 -10.35 -11.46
N GLY A 215 -7.51 -9.44 -10.86
CA GLY A 215 -8.97 -9.39 -10.95
C GLY A 215 -9.66 -9.96 -9.72
N PRO A 216 -10.98 -9.76 -9.58
CA PRO A 216 -11.74 -10.18 -8.38
C PRO A 216 -11.59 -11.66 -8.01
N LYS A 217 -11.36 -12.53 -8.99
CA LYS A 217 -11.13 -13.97 -8.82
C LYS A 217 -9.72 -14.40 -9.26
N TYR A 218 -8.79 -13.47 -9.46
CA TYR A 218 -7.48 -13.75 -10.09
C TYR A 218 -7.58 -14.39 -11.48
N GLN A 219 -8.61 -14.03 -12.24
CA GLN A 219 -8.90 -14.62 -13.55
C GLN A 219 -8.06 -14.05 -14.69
N PHE A 220 -7.51 -12.84 -14.53
CA PHE A 220 -6.79 -12.13 -15.60
C PHE A 220 -5.30 -12.33 -15.46
N ARG A 221 -4.64 -12.80 -16.51
CA ARG A 221 -3.17 -12.89 -16.53
C ARG A 221 -2.58 -11.48 -16.69
N HIS A 222 -1.56 -11.16 -15.92
CA HIS A 222 -0.82 -9.91 -16.08
C HIS A 222 -0.28 -9.79 -17.51
N THR A 223 -0.39 -8.58 -18.04
CA THR A 223 0.28 -8.22 -19.29
C THR A 223 1.79 -8.26 -19.04
N ASN A 224 2.50 -9.06 -19.82
CA ASN A 224 3.95 -9.13 -19.84
C ASN A 224 4.45 -8.11 -20.85
N ILE A 225 5.22 -7.14 -20.38
CA ILE A 225 5.80 -6.08 -21.20
C ILE A 225 7.31 -6.27 -21.19
N SER A 226 7.84 -6.73 -22.31
CA SER A 226 9.28 -6.83 -22.55
C SER A 226 9.77 -5.51 -23.14
N ILE A 227 10.65 -4.83 -22.42
CA ILE A 227 11.27 -3.57 -22.84
C ILE A 227 12.74 -3.87 -23.13
N THR A 228 13.17 -3.60 -24.36
CA THR A 228 14.56 -3.75 -24.79
C THR A 228 15.23 -2.38 -24.91
N PHE A 229 16.52 -2.29 -24.64
CA PHE A 229 17.27 -1.02 -24.65
C PHE A 229 18.24 -1.01 -25.83
N ARG A 230 18.07 -0.06 -26.75
CA ARG A 230 18.87 0.00 -27.97
C ARG A 230 19.62 1.31 -28.07
N LYS A 231 20.95 1.25 -28.03
CA LYS A 231 21.86 2.42 -28.15
C LYS A 231 21.55 3.53 -27.12
N VAL A 232 21.14 3.14 -25.92
CA VAL A 232 20.90 4.04 -24.79
C VAL A 232 21.70 3.58 -23.58
N THR A 233 22.11 4.51 -22.74
CA THR A 233 22.78 4.19 -21.47
C THR A 233 21.75 3.62 -20.49
N ILE A 234 21.96 2.39 -20.05
CA ILE A 234 21.02 1.67 -19.19
C ILE A 234 21.34 1.99 -17.72
N PRO A 235 20.42 2.63 -16.97
CA PRO A 235 20.60 2.87 -15.54
C PRO A 235 20.34 1.60 -14.72
N SER A 236 20.75 1.62 -13.45
CA SER A 236 20.47 0.53 -12.49
C SER A 236 18.98 0.35 -12.21
N ILE A 237 18.19 1.42 -12.31
CA ILE A 237 16.74 1.43 -12.11
C ILE A 237 16.10 2.21 -13.25
N ILE A 238 15.02 1.68 -13.80
CA ILE A 238 14.14 2.39 -14.71
C ILE A 238 12.79 2.65 -14.07
N PHE A 239 12.15 3.75 -14.44
CA PHE A 239 10.74 3.97 -14.14
C PHE A 239 9.91 3.80 -15.41
N VAL A 240 8.73 3.26 -15.24
CA VAL A 240 7.78 3.05 -16.34
C VAL A 240 6.45 3.64 -15.93
N HIS A 241 6.02 4.65 -16.69
CA HIS A 241 4.78 5.37 -16.46
C HIS A 241 3.70 4.87 -17.41
N PHE A 242 2.62 4.41 -16.83
CA PHE A 242 1.42 3.94 -17.52
C PHE A 242 0.38 5.04 -17.47
N ILE A 243 -0.10 5.45 -18.63
CA ILE A 243 -1.21 6.39 -18.76
C ILE A 243 -2.44 5.64 -19.22
N GLU A 244 -3.48 5.70 -18.41
CA GLU A 244 -4.81 5.23 -18.78
C GLU A 244 -5.63 6.41 -19.34
N GLY A 245 -5.96 6.34 -20.63
CA GLY A 245 -6.85 7.28 -21.30
C GLY A 245 -8.34 6.99 -21.07
N PHE A 246 -9.14 8.00 -21.45
CA PHE A 246 -10.58 8.13 -21.25
C PHE A 246 -11.39 6.85 -21.51
N ASP A 247 -12.27 6.50 -20.57
CA ASP A 247 -13.35 5.54 -20.85
C ASP A 247 -14.42 6.21 -21.71
N LYS A 248 -14.70 5.65 -22.89
CA LYS A 248 -15.81 6.09 -23.77
C LYS A 248 -17.19 5.63 -23.23
N ASN A 249 -17.36 5.57 -21.92
CA ASN A 249 -18.70 5.49 -21.34
C ASN A 249 -19.24 6.92 -21.26
N GLU A 250 -20.20 7.22 -22.14
CA GLU A 250 -20.73 8.53 -22.60
C GLU A 250 -21.03 9.64 -21.58
N TYR A 251 -20.80 9.45 -20.29
CA TYR A 251 -21.22 10.41 -19.25
C TYR A 251 -20.14 10.82 -18.24
N LYS A 252 -18.90 10.32 -18.34
CA LYS A 252 -17.79 10.78 -17.49
C LYS A 252 -16.48 10.93 -18.26
N VAL A 253 -16.12 12.18 -18.55
CA VAL A 253 -14.74 12.53 -18.92
C VAL A 253 -13.87 12.30 -17.70
N THR A 254 -13.08 11.23 -17.71
CA THR A 254 -12.10 10.92 -16.66
C THR A 254 -10.74 11.47 -17.10
N LEU A 255 -10.11 12.30 -16.26
CA LEU A 255 -8.75 12.78 -16.52
C LEU A 255 -7.79 11.60 -16.69
N PRO A 256 -6.75 11.69 -17.55
CA PRO A 256 -5.76 10.64 -17.71
C PRO A 256 -5.14 10.26 -16.37
N ILE A 257 -5.18 8.98 -16.01
CA ILE A 257 -4.63 8.48 -14.75
C ILE A 257 -3.21 7.98 -15.03
N ARG A 258 -2.22 8.59 -14.37
CA ARG A 258 -0.84 8.11 -14.35
C ARG A 258 -0.62 7.18 -13.18
N THR A 259 0.00 6.04 -13.46
CA THR A 259 0.59 5.16 -12.44
C THR A 259 2.01 4.83 -12.85
N THR A 260 2.90 4.68 -11.88
CA THR A 260 4.32 4.45 -12.14
C THR A 260 4.75 3.16 -11.47
N THR A 261 5.57 2.36 -12.16
CA THR A 261 6.32 1.28 -11.54
C THR A 261 7.81 1.48 -11.80
N PHE A 262 8.65 0.79 -11.06
CA PHE A 262 10.09 0.81 -11.29
C PHE A 262 10.62 -0.62 -11.37
N LYS A 263 11.77 -0.78 -12.02
CA LYS A 263 12.43 -2.08 -12.12
C LYS A 263 13.94 -1.90 -12.07
N LYS A 264 14.59 -2.66 -11.19
CA LYS A 264 16.04 -2.78 -11.16
C LYS A 264 16.49 -3.61 -12.37
N ILE A 265 17.49 -3.12 -13.08
CA ILE A 265 18.11 -3.81 -14.21
C ILE A 265 19.40 -4.46 -13.71
N PRO A 266 19.51 -5.80 -13.76
CA PRO A 266 20.76 -6.48 -13.48
C PRO A 266 21.86 -6.04 -14.44
N VAL A 267 23.11 -6.04 -13.95
CA VAL A 267 24.28 -5.73 -14.79
C VAL A 267 24.33 -6.69 -15.98
N TYR A 268 24.63 -6.16 -17.17
CA TYR A 268 24.71 -6.89 -18.44
C TYR A 268 23.38 -7.39 -19.04
N GLN A 269 22.23 -6.87 -18.58
CA GLN A 269 20.96 -7.08 -19.27
C GLN A 269 20.61 -5.89 -20.16
N ASP A 270 20.21 -6.18 -21.40
CA ASP A 270 19.75 -5.23 -22.41
C ASP A 270 18.22 -5.17 -22.51
N SER A 271 17.53 -5.87 -21.60
CA SER A 271 16.09 -5.97 -21.59
C SER A 271 15.55 -6.21 -20.19
N VAL A 272 14.28 -5.85 -20.01
CA VAL A 272 13.59 -5.98 -18.74
C VAL A 272 12.12 -6.33 -18.97
N ILE A 273 11.59 -7.16 -18.08
CA ILE A 273 10.19 -7.59 -18.11
C ILE A 273 9.43 -6.94 -16.96
N ILE A 274 8.32 -6.30 -17.29
CA ILE A 274 7.38 -5.71 -16.36
C ILE A 274 6.03 -6.40 -16.50
N TYR A 275 5.40 -6.67 -15.36
CA TYR A 275 4.07 -7.26 -15.30
C TYR A 275 3.06 -6.20 -14.89
N ARG A 276 1.97 -6.09 -15.64
CA ARG A 276 0.92 -5.08 -15.40
C ARG A 276 -0.46 -5.72 -15.36
N ASN A 277 -1.25 -5.36 -14.35
CA ASN A 277 -2.61 -5.86 -14.13
C ASN A 277 -3.72 -4.87 -14.49
N ALA A 278 -3.41 -3.58 -14.54
CA ALA A 278 -4.35 -2.52 -14.87
C ALA A 278 -4.22 -2.10 -16.35
N PRO A 279 -5.32 -1.74 -17.01
CA PRO A 279 -5.31 -1.28 -18.40
C PRO A 279 -4.48 0.01 -18.56
N PHE A 280 -3.99 0.24 -19.77
CA PHE A 280 -3.24 1.44 -20.15
C PHE A 280 -3.27 1.63 -21.67
N HIS A 281 -2.97 2.86 -22.10
CA HIS A 281 -2.97 3.27 -23.51
C HIS A 281 -1.62 3.85 -23.94
N ILE A 282 -0.88 4.46 -23.00
CA ILE A 282 0.41 5.08 -23.27
C ILE A 282 1.43 4.56 -22.25
N LEU A 283 2.65 4.31 -22.72
CA LEU A 283 3.76 3.85 -21.90
C LEU A 283 4.98 4.73 -22.16
N PHE A 284 5.51 5.31 -21.08
CA PHE A 284 6.79 6.01 -21.08
C PHE A 284 7.81 5.26 -20.24
N ALA A 285 9.05 5.20 -20.70
CA ALA A 285 10.18 4.80 -19.88
C ALA A 285 10.97 6.05 -19.47
N GLU A 286 11.31 6.15 -18.19
CA GLU A 286 12.21 7.18 -17.66
C GLU A 286 13.57 6.56 -17.33
N LEU A 287 14.61 7.11 -17.95
CA LEU A 287 16.00 6.71 -17.78
C LEU A 287 16.83 7.96 -17.52
N ASN A 288 17.52 8.04 -16.37
CA ASN A 288 18.37 9.20 -16.01
C ASN A 288 17.63 10.55 -16.20
N LYS A 289 16.39 10.65 -15.73
CA LYS A 289 15.49 11.82 -15.86
C LYS A 289 15.10 12.20 -17.31
N ASN A 290 15.37 11.34 -18.28
CA ASN A 290 14.86 11.49 -19.65
C ASN A 290 13.68 10.55 -19.88
N TYR A 291 12.63 11.06 -20.51
CA TYR A 291 11.43 10.28 -20.85
C TYR A 291 11.50 9.80 -22.29
N TYR A 292 11.04 8.57 -22.52
CA TYR A 292 10.99 7.94 -23.84
C TYR A 292 9.59 7.39 -24.07
N LEU A 293 8.94 7.76 -25.18
CA LEU A 293 7.70 7.12 -25.58
C LEU A 293 7.99 5.73 -26.15
N ILE A 294 7.54 4.69 -25.46
CA ILE A 294 7.80 3.31 -25.88
C ILE A 294 6.53 2.59 -26.36
N LEU A 295 5.34 3.08 -26.01
CA LEU A 295 4.11 2.51 -26.56
C LEU A 295 2.99 3.55 -26.60
N LEU A 296 2.25 3.56 -27.70
CA LEU A 296 1.00 4.29 -27.87
C LEU A 296 0.00 3.36 -28.56
N GLN A 297 -1.17 3.17 -27.96
CA GLN A 297 -2.21 2.29 -28.51
C GLN A 297 -3.62 2.82 -28.25
N GLU A 298 -4.53 2.55 -29.17
CA GLU A 298 -5.94 2.95 -29.06
C GLU A 298 -6.78 1.96 -28.25
N LYS A 299 -6.46 0.65 -28.32
CA LYS A 299 -7.25 -0.40 -27.65
C LYS A 299 -6.68 -0.68 -26.26
N ARG A 300 -7.58 -0.80 -25.28
CA ARG A 300 -7.25 -1.25 -23.91
C ARG A 300 -6.74 -2.70 -23.95
N ILE A 301 -5.47 -2.92 -23.58
CA ILE A 301 -4.95 -4.26 -23.34
C ILE A 301 -5.37 -4.71 -21.95
N ARG A 302 -6.18 -5.78 -21.89
CA ARG A 302 -6.57 -6.42 -20.63
C ARG A 302 -5.54 -7.47 -20.17
N SER A 303 -4.95 -8.19 -21.11
CA SER A 303 -3.92 -9.20 -20.86
C SER A 303 -3.20 -9.54 -22.18
N GLY A 304 -1.87 -9.66 -22.17
CA GLY A 304 -1.12 -10.05 -23.37
C GLY A 304 0.40 -10.07 -23.18
N ARG A 305 1.12 -10.35 -24.25
CA ARG A 305 2.58 -10.14 -24.34
C ARG A 305 2.84 -8.95 -25.26
N ILE A 306 3.50 -7.93 -24.74
CA ILE A 306 3.91 -6.74 -25.47
C ILE A 306 5.42 -6.75 -25.52
N SER A 307 5.99 -6.53 -26.70
CA SER A 307 7.42 -6.29 -26.86
C SER A 307 7.60 -4.87 -27.38
N THR A 308 8.44 -4.09 -26.72
CA THR A 308 8.75 -2.71 -27.07
C THR A 308 10.24 -2.41 -26.84
N GLU A 309 10.69 -1.27 -27.34
CA GLU A 309 12.07 -0.82 -27.29
C GLU A 309 12.18 0.64 -26.84
N VAL A 310 13.21 0.93 -26.04
CA VAL A 310 13.69 2.28 -25.77
C VAL A 310 14.71 2.62 -26.85
N ILE A 311 14.34 3.59 -27.70
CA ILE A 311 15.22 4.10 -28.75
C ILE A 311 15.45 5.62 -28.61
N PRO A 312 16.65 6.13 -28.97
CA PRO A 312 16.98 7.55 -28.83
C PRO A 312 16.05 8.50 -29.57
N SER A 313 15.53 8.09 -30.74
CA SER A 313 14.64 8.91 -31.56
C SER A 313 13.26 9.14 -30.94
N HIS A 314 12.87 8.34 -29.94
CA HIS A 314 11.59 8.50 -29.22
C HIS A 314 11.77 9.24 -27.88
N ARG A 315 12.93 9.86 -27.63
CA ARG A 315 13.14 10.70 -26.45
C ARG A 315 12.19 11.89 -26.52
N CYS A 316 11.42 12.10 -25.45
CA CYS A 316 10.63 13.31 -25.28
C CYS A 316 11.55 14.45 -24.89
N LEU A 317 11.50 15.56 -25.62
CA LEU A 317 12.34 16.73 -25.35
C LEU A 317 11.74 17.59 -24.24
N SER A 318 12.57 18.26 -23.44
CA SER A 318 12.07 19.31 -22.54
C SER A 318 11.64 20.54 -23.36
N VAL A 319 10.63 21.28 -22.91
CA VAL A 319 10.27 22.60 -23.49
C VAL A 319 11.47 23.56 -23.49
N ASN A 320 12.41 23.41 -22.55
CA ASN A 320 13.65 24.17 -22.50
C ASN A 320 14.60 23.88 -23.68
N GLU A 321 14.44 22.74 -24.33
CA GLU A 321 15.21 22.33 -25.52
C GLU A 321 14.49 22.69 -26.84
N LEU A 322 13.25 23.17 -26.74
CA LEU A 322 12.37 23.46 -27.87
C LEU A 322 12.13 24.95 -28.08
N PHE A 323 12.16 25.75 -27.01
CA PHE A 323 11.84 27.17 -27.05
C PHE A 323 12.92 28.02 -26.38
N ASP A 324 12.96 29.29 -26.77
CA ASP A 324 13.85 30.29 -26.18
C ASP A 324 13.49 30.63 -24.72
N THR A 325 14.47 31.16 -23.99
CA THR A 325 14.31 31.58 -22.59
C THR A 325 13.22 32.63 -22.38
N SER A 326 13.01 33.52 -23.35
CA SER A 326 11.94 34.52 -23.32
C SER A 326 10.55 33.86 -23.33
N PHE A 327 10.37 32.79 -24.10
CA PHE A 327 9.13 32.02 -24.14
C PHE A 327 8.88 31.28 -22.82
N LEU A 328 9.93 30.73 -22.20
CA LEU A 328 9.82 30.03 -20.92
C LEU A 328 9.35 30.95 -19.79
N SER A 329 9.63 32.26 -19.88
CA SER A 329 9.15 33.25 -18.92
C SER A 329 7.63 33.52 -18.99
N LEU A 330 6.96 33.08 -20.06
CA LEU A 330 5.53 33.28 -20.23
C LEU A 330 4.72 32.42 -19.26
N HIS A 331 3.59 32.97 -18.81
CA HIS A 331 2.63 32.21 -18.01
C HIS A 331 2.17 30.94 -18.73
N ILE A 332 1.96 29.84 -18.00
CA ILE A 332 1.64 28.51 -18.55
C ILE A 332 0.46 28.52 -19.54
N LEU A 333 -0.61 29.28 -19.23
CA LEU A 333 -1.78 29.44 -20.09
C LEU A 333 -1.49 30.11 -21.44
N ARG A 334 -0.39 30.88 -21.54
CA ARG A 334 0.09 31.42 -22.82
C ARG A 334 0.95 30.39 -23.53
N ARG A 335 1.88 29.74 -22.83
CA ARG A 335 2.78 28.71 -23.39
C ARG A 335 1.99 27.60 -24.10
N ILE A 336 0.94 27.08 -23.47
CA ILE A 336 0.15 25.95 -24.00
C ILE A 336 -0.46 26.22 -25.39
N LYS A 337 -0.75 27.48 -25.73
CA LYS A 337 -1.29 27.85 -27.05
C LYS A 337 -0.30 27.63 -28.19
N TYR A 338 0.99 27.64 -27.87
CA TYR A 338 2.10 27.50 -28.82
C TYR A 338 2.68 26.07 -28.85
N TYR A 339 2.14 25.15 -28.06
CA TYR A 339 2.65 23.78 -27.96
C TYR A 339 2.48 22.97 -29.24
N HIS A 340 1.64 23.41 -30.17
CA HIS A 340 1.58 22.82 -31.50
C HIS A 340 2.81 23.14 -32.38
N ILE A 341 3.53 24.26 -32.13
CA ILE A 341 4.64 24.72 -32.98
C ILE A 341 5.76 23.67 -33.08
N PRO A 342 6.30 23.10 -31.98
CA PRO A 342 7.35 22.10 -32.07
C PRO A 342 6.96 20.87 -32.90
N CYS A 343 5.68 20.46 -32.85
CA CYS A 343 5.18 19.34 -33.64
C CYS A 343 5.07 19.67 -35.14
N GLN A 344 4.88 20.95 -35.49
CA GLN A 344 4.83 21.43 -36.87
C GLN A 344 6.24 21.60 -37.46
N GLU A 345 7.17 22.14 -36.69
CA GLU A 345 8.54 22.41 -37.15
C GLU A 345 9.42 21.14 -37.18
N ARG A 346 9.17 20.19 -36.27
CA ARG A 346 9.97 18.97 -36.13
C ARG A 346 9.10 17.74 -36.37
N SER A 347 9.00 17.32 -37.62
CA SER A 347 8.19 16.16 -38.02
C SER A 347 8.62 14.84 -37.36
N ASN A 348 9.84 14.76 -36.86
CA ASN A 348 10.37 13.61 -36.12
C ASN A 348 10.15 13.69 -34.59
N LEU A 349 9.59 14.79 -34.08
CA LEU A 349 9.28 14.94 -32.66
C LEU A 349 8.06 14.11 -32.31
N VAL A 350 8.24 13.13 -31.44
CA VAL A 350 7.14 12.23 -31.02
C VAL A 350 6.44 12.75 -29.77
N CYS A 351 7.20 13.36 -28.85
CA CYS A 351 6.71 13.87 -27.58
C CYS A 351 7.63 14.95 -27.00
N PHE A 352 7.10 15.73 -26.07
CA PHE A 352 7.85 16.70 -25.28
C PHE A 352 7.14 17.01 -23.96
N TYR A 353 7.82 17.68 -23.03
CA TYR A 353 7.27 17.92 -21.69
C TYR A 353 7.74 19.22 -21.05
N ASP A 354 6.91 19.77 -20.17
CA ASP A 354 7.27 20.83 -19.22
C ASP A 354 7.10 20.31 -17.77
N ASP A 355 7.11 21.22 -16.79
CA ASP A 355 6.97 20.87 -15.37
C ASP A 355 5.62 20.25 -15.00
N THR A 356 4.57 20.53 -15.79
CA THR A 356 3.17 20.18 -15.50
C THR A 356 2.58 19.19 -16.52
N TYR A 357 2.99 19.24 -17.78
CA TYR A 357 2.35 18.56 -18.91
C TYR A 357 3.35 17.72 -19.71
N MET A 358 2.86 16.56 -20.15
CA MET A 358 3.48 15.75 -21.19
C MET A 358 2.62 15.87 -22.45
N CYS A 359 3.26 16.11 -23.59
CA CYS A 359 2.61 16.33 -24.87
C CYS A 359 3.05 15.27 -25.89
N LEU A 360 2.09 14.74 -26.64
CA LEU A 360 2.32 13.86 -27.79
C LEU A 360 2.07 14.62 -29.09
N CYS A 361 2.96 14.50 -30.06
CA CYS A 361 2.74 15.03 -31.40
C CYS A 361 1.97 13.98 -32.23
N ASN A 362 0.81 14.36 -32.76
CA ASN A 362 0.01 13.46 -33.60
C ASN A 362 0.42 13.53 -35.09
N LEU A 363 -0.19 12.67 -35.91
CA LEU A 363 0.06 12.62 -37.36
C LEU A 363 -0.31 13.93 -38.09
N TYR A 364 -1.18 14.75 -37.49
CA TYR A 364 -1.57 16.06 -38.01
C TYR A 364 -0.71 17.20 -37.45
N GLN A 365 0.44 16.88 -36.83
CA GLN A 365 1.38 17.84 -36.26
C GLN A 365 0.77 18.73 -35.15
N HIS A 366 -0.25 18.22 -34.47
CA HIS A 366 -0.80 18.87 -33.29
C HIS A 366 -0.29 18.18 -32.03
N ALA A 367 0.13 18.99 -31.05
CA ALA A 367 0.34 18.53 -29.68
C ALA A 367 -0.99 18.14 -29.00
N ASN A 368 -0.99 16.98 -28.36
CA ASN A 368 -2.02 16.53 -27.44
C ASN A 368 -1.38 16.38 -26.05
N CYS A 369 -1.75 17.26 -25.13
CA CYS A 369 -1.10 17.39 -23.83
C CYS A 369 -2.00 16.92 -22.70
N PHE A 370 -1.41 16.27 -21.70
CA PHE A 370 -2.07 15.85 -20.47
C PHE A 370 -1.18 16.10 -19.27
N GLU A 371 -1.80 16.22 -18.10
CA GLU A 371 -1.08 16.49 -16.86
C GLU A 371 -0.12 15.34 -16.53
N PHE A 372 1.13 15.69 -16.27
CA PHE A 372 2.24 14.80 -15.99
C PHE A 372 3.21 15.50 -15.02
N VAL A 373 2.82 15.61 -13.75
CA VAL A 373 3.68 16.21 -12.73
C VAL A 373 4.94 15.36 -12.54
N GLN A 374 6.11 15.94 -12.79
CA GLN A 374 7.39 15.21 -12.74
C GLN A 374 7.76 14.79 -11.31
N ASN A 375 7.51 15.67 -10.33
CA ASN A 375 7.87 15.45 -8.93
C ASN A 375 6.76 14.72 -8.17
N MET A 376 6.67 13.41 -8.36
CA MET A 376 5.94 12.58 -7.40
C MET A 376 6.86 12.33 -6.20
N ASN A 377 6.50 12.88 -5.03
CA ASN A 377 7.22 12.63 -3.79
C ASN A 377 6.99 11.18 -3.35
N TYR A 378 7.92 10.30 -3.67
CA TYR A 378 7.89 8.89 -3.26
C TYR A 378 8.65 8.67 -1.95
N ASN A 379 8.46 9.51 -0.94
CA ASN A 379 9.23 9.44 0.32
C ASN A 379 8.86 8.26 1.24
N CYS A 380 8.21 7.21 0.72
CA CYS A 380 7.80 6.01 1.44
C CYS A 380 7.08 6.32 2.77
N GLY A 381 6.10 7.22 2.72
CA GLY A 381 5.34 7.64 3.89
C GLY A 381 6.14 8.47 4.89
N GLY A 382 7.22 9.12 4.45
CA GLY A 382 8.08 10.01 5.25
C GLY A 382 9.09 9.29 6.15
N THR A 383 9.13 7.95 6.16
CA THR A 383 10.03 7.19 7.03
C THR A 383 11.36 6.83 6.39
N ASN A 384 11.50 6.97 5.06
CA ASN A 384 12.67 6.60 4.26
C ASN A 384 13.53 5.49 4.92
N TYR A 385 13.08 4.24 4.82
CA TYR A 385 13.80 3.08 5.39
C TYR A 385 15.03 2.67 4.58
N CYS A 386 15.47 3.49 3.62
CA CYS A 386 16.68 3.25 2.87
C CYS A 386 17.90 3.66 3.70
N GLU A 387 18.84 2.73 3.86
CA GLU A 387 20.09 3.01 4.56
C GLU A 387 20.99 3.96 3.77
N ASN A 388 21.93 4.61 4.47
CA ASN A 388 22.97 5.48 3.88
C ASN A 388 22.42 6.63 3.03
N ASP A 389 21.36 7.30 3.50
CA ASP A 389 20.71 8.42 2.79
C ASP A 389 20.21 8.07 1.37
N GLY A 390 19.96 6.78 1.13
CA GLY A 390 19.34 6.29 -0.10
C GLY A 390 17.97 6.91 -0.32
N GLU A 391 17.59 7.04 -1.58
CA GLU A 391 16.28 7.55 -1.97
C GLU A 391 15.28 6.39 -2.08
N CYS A 392 14.16 6.52 -1.38
CA CYS A 392 13.08 5.54 -1.43
C CYS A 392 12.11 5.84 -2.56
N PHE A 393 11.57 4.78 -3.16
CA PHE A 393 10.55 4.82 -4.21
C PHE A 393 9.44 3.84 -3.87
N GLN A 394 8.20 4.20 -4.22
CA GLN A 394 7.03 3.33 -4.07
C GLN A 394 6.09 3.48 -5.27
N ASP A 395 5.33 2.43 -5.57
CA ASP A 395 4.43 2.40 -6.73
C ASP A 395 3.14 3.23 -6.54
N ASP A 396 2.59 3.29 -5.33
CA ASP A 396 1.43 4.10 -4.97
C ASP A 396 1.69 4.94 -3.70
N PRO A 397 1.34 6.24 -3.69
CA PRO A 397 1.61 7.11 -2.55
C PRO A 397 0.78 6.81 -1.30
N LYS A 398 -0.42 6.23 -1.46
CA LYS A 398 -1.37 5.94 -0.38
C LYS A 398 -1.34 4.47 0.02
N CYS A 399 -1.27 3.57 -0.97
CA CYS A 399 -1.36 2.13 -0.80
C CYS A 399 -0.24 1.41 -1.55
N PRO A 400 1.02 1.59 -1.12
CA PRO A 400 2.15 1.00 -1.81
C PRO A 400 2.09 -0.52 -1.76
N THR A 401 2.25 -1.18 -2.91
CA THR A 401 2.38 -2.63 -3.02
C THR A 401 3.80 -3.08 -3.29
N SER A 402 4.66 -2.14 -3.70
CA SER A 402 6.07 -2.37 -3.94
C SER A 402 6.88 -1.10 -3.67
N SER A 403 8.12 -1.30 -3.23
CA SER A 403 9.06 -0.22 -2.98
C SER A 403 10.50 -0.62 -3.28
N ALA A 404 11.35 0.38 -3.49
CA ALA A 404 12.78 0.20 -3.70
C ALA A 404 13.58 1.34 -3.12
N CYS A 405 14.84 1.03 -2.82
CA CYS A 405 15.85 2.00 -2.45
C CYS A 405 16.84 2.17 -3.60
N SER A 406 17.14 3.42 -3.96
CA SER A 406 18.27 3.78 -4.82
C SER A 406 19.36 4.44 -3.98
N CYS A 407 20.60 3.99 -4.15
CA CYS A 407 21.74 4.72 -3.62
C CYS A 407 21.92 6.03 -4.40
N LYS A 408 22.44 7.06 -3.72
CA LYS A 408 22.87 8.31 -4.35
C LYS A 408 24.25 8.18 -4.98
#